data_AF-F0T979-F1
#
_entry.id   AF-F0T979-F1
#
_cell.length_a   1.000
_cell.length_b   1.000
_cell.length_c   1.000
_cell.angle_alpha   90.00
_cell.angle_beta   90.00
_cell.angle_gamma   90.00
#
_symmetry.space_group_name_H-M   'P 1'
#
loop_
_entity.id
_entity.type
_entity.pdbx_description
1 polymer ?
#
loop_
_entity_poly.entity_id
_entity_poly.type
_entity_poly.pdbx_seq_one_letter_code
_entity_poly.pdbx_strand_id
1 'polypeptide(L)'
;MLLEELHDRDYIDSLFKQYQELADEQPNLNSELFIFEKMVSKRVKKFLKKSNRLKDVEKKDLKEIVHFSSIVFTEGSLVAALRLDLCNRCGWCCENCSPIYITAEEYESYQKSENIMAGEMVPHEDGYRFEQDRPCEHFIRSTKKCDIYNERPAVCKAYPIMIRDEKYVFTPNHFCKYAVEFVVQKAITEVTTCLKIREDPEFLEKLKKQMETQIPDDADNLDERVKKWNKIAEELDDL
;
A
#
# COMPACT_ATOMS: atom_id res chain seq x y z
N MET A 1 13.29 -21.94 -3.66
CA MET A 1 13.72 -20.52 -3.52
C MET A 1 13.19 -19.96 -2.21
N LEU A 2 13.68 -18.83 -1.70
CA LEU A 2 13.25 -18.33 -0.37
C LEU A 2 11.77 -17.91 -0.35
N LEU A 3 11.25 -17.30 -1.41
CA LEU A 3 9.84 -16.90 -1.47
C LEU A 3 8.87 -18.09 -1.49
N GLU A 4 9.32 -19.25 -1.96
CA GLU A 4 8.53 -20.50 -2.02
C GLU A 4 8.27 -21.11 -0.63
N GLU A 5 8.96 -20.63 0.42
CA GLU A 5 8.65 -21.00 1.80
C GLU A 5 7.30 -20.42 2.26
N LEU A 6 6.86 -19.32 1.63
CA LEU A 6 5.66 -18.57 2.02
C LEU A 6 4.54 -18.68 0.99
N HIS A 7 4.87 -18.76 -0.30
CA HIS A 7 3.92 -18.75 -1.39
C HIS A 7 4.16 -19.90 -2.36
N ASP A 8 3.08 -20.44 -2.91
CA ASP A 8 3.16 -21.46 -3.96
C ASP A 8 3.82 -20.91 -5.24
N ARG A 9 4.59 -21.75 -5.93
CA ARG A 9 5.34 -21.33 -7.12
C ARG A 9 4.41 -20.87 -8.25
N ASP A 10 3.33 -21.59 -8.49
CA ASP A 10 2.39 -21.28 -9.58
C ASP A 10 1.70 -19.94 -9.30
N TYR A 11 1.42 -19.65 -8.03
CA TYR A 11 0.90 -18.35 -7.61
C TYR A 11 1.89 -17.21 -7.91
N ILE A 12 3.16 -17.35 -7.53
CA ILE A 12 4.21 -16.34 -7.80
C ILE A 12 4.32 -16.08 -9.31
N ASP A 13 4.42 -17.15 -10.10
CA ASP A 13 4.60 -17.05 -11.55
C ASP A 13 3.37 -16.42 -12.24
N SER A 14 2.17 -16.73 -11.76
CA SER A 14 0.94 -16.13 -12.27
C SER A 14 0.92 -14.61 -12.07
N LEU A 15 1.39 -14.12 -10.92
CA LEU A 15 1.43 -12.70 -10.60
C LEU A 15 2.52 -11.96 -11.39
N PHE A 16 3.70 -12.58 -11.52
CA PHE A 16 4.78 -12.01 -12.32
C PHE A 16 4.37 -11.87 -13.79
N LYS A 17 3.64 -12.85 -14.32
CA LYS A 17 3.09 -12.80 -15.66
C LYS A 17 2.07 -11.67 -15.83
N GLN A 18 1.10 -11.55 -14.92
CA GLN A 18 0.11 -10.47 -14.96
C GLN A 18 0.76 -9.09 -14.93
N TYR A 19 1.80 -8.91 -14.11
CA TYR A 19 2.53 -7.66 -14.07
C TYR A 19 3.31 -7.38 -15.36
N GLN A 20 3.94 -8.41 -15.95
CA GLN A 20 4.63 -8.25 -17.22
C GLN A 20 3.67 -7.82 -18.33
N GLU A 21 2.48 -8.42 -18.40
CA GLU A 21 1.43 -8.03 -19.35
C GLU A 21 1.03 -6.55 -19.17
N LEU A 22 0.82 -6.10 -17.92
CA LEU A 22 0.54 -4.69 -17.60
C LEU A 22 1.69 -3.76 -18.01
N ALA A 23 2.93 -4.17 -17.80
CA ALA A 23 4.10 -3.37 -18.11
C ALA A 23 4.39 -3.28 -19.62
N ASP A 24 3.98 -4.28 -20.39
CA ASP A 24 4.04 -4.26 -21.86
C ASP A 24 3.03 -3.24 -22.44
N GLU A 25 1.88 -3.06 -21.78
CA GLU A 25 0.89 -2.02 -22.11
C GLU A 25 1.32 -0.61 -21.68
N GLN A 26 2.22 -0.51 -20.70
CA GLN A 26 2.66 0.75 -20.09
C GLN A 26 4.20 0.85 -20.07
N PRO A 27 4.85 1.27 -21.17
CA PRO A 27 6.31 1.19 -21.32
C PRO A 27 7.12 1.89 -20.21
N ASN A 28 6.57 2.96 -19.62
CA ASN A 28 7.23 3.71 -18.55
C ASN A 28 7.25 2.92 -17.22
N LEU A 29 6.28 2.04 -16.99
CA LEU A 29 6.09 1.29 -15.74
C LEU A 29 7.30 0.42 -15.40
N ASN A 30 7.91 -0.23 -16.40
CA ASN A 30 9.13 -1.02 -16.22
C ASN A 30 10.32 -0.19 -15.71
N SER A 31 10.50 1.00 -16.28
CA SER A 31 11.60 1.89 -15.90
C SER A 31 11.42 2.46 -14.49
N GLU A 32 10.18 2.83 -14.15
CA GLU A 32 9.82 3.35 -12.84
C GLU A 32 9.95 2.28 -11.75
N LEU A 33 9.44 1.08 -12.01
CA LEU A 33 9.58 -0.06 -11.10
C LEU A 33 11.05 -0.40 -10.89
N PHE A 34 11.87 -0.44 -11.94
CA PHE A 34 13.30 -0.74 -11.79
C PHE A 34 14.01 0.24 -10.85
N ILE A 35 13.74 1.55 -10.98
CA ILE A 35 14.31 2.58 -10.10
C ILE A 35 13.79 2.38 -8.67
N PHE A 36 12.49 2.15 -8.53
CA PHE A 36 11.82 1.91 -7.26
C PHE A 36 12.42 0.70 -6.52
N GLU A 37 12.49 -0.47 -7.16
CA GLU A 37 13.07 -1.69 -6.61
C GLU A 37 14.53 -1.55 -6.23
N LYS A 38 15.31 -0.77 -7.00
CA LYS A 38 16.70 -0.48 -6.65
C LYS A 38 16.81 0.28 -5.33
N MET A 39 15.88 1.22 -5.07
CA MET A 39 15.81 1.95 -3.80
C MET A 39 15.37 1.04 -2.65
N VAL A 40 14.34 0.23 -2.87
CA VAL A 40 13.86 -0.77 -1.91
C VAL A 40 14.97 -1.76 -1.56
N SER A 41 15.58 -2.40 -2.55
CA SER A 41 16.65 -3.39 -2.39
C SER A 41 17.83 -2.85 -1.58
N LYS A 42 18.23 -1.59 -1.81
CA LYS A 42 19.32 -0.96 -1.05
C LYS A 42 18.98 -0.86 0.44
N ARG A 43 17.73 -0.51 0.78
CA ARG A 43 17.27 -0.38 2.17
C ARG A 43 17.07 -1.73 2.84
N VAL A 44 16.46 -2.70 2.16
CA VAL A 44 16.32 -4.08 2.65
C VAL A 44 17.70 -4.70 2.94
N LYS A 45 18.68 -4.56 2.04
CA LYS A 45 20.07 -5.02 2.28
C LYS A 45 20.69 -4.37 3.51
N LYS A 46 20.46 -3.07 3.70
CA LYS A 46 20.97 -2.34 4.87
C LYS A 46 20.36 -2.89 6.16
N PHE A 47 19.06 -3.18 6.17
CA PHE A 47 18.39 -3.81 7.30
C PHE A 47 18.96 -5.20 7.59
N LEU A 48 18.99 -6.10 6.58
CA LEU A 48 19.50 -7.46 6.73
C LEU A 48 20.97 -7.50 7.16
N LYS A 49 21.79 -6.55 6.72
CA LYS A 49 23.17 -6.42 7.18
C LYS A 49 23.24 -6.06 8.66
N LYS A 50 22.39 -5.14 9.12
CA LYS A 50 22.33 -4.73 10.54
C LYS A 50 21.83 -5.86 11.45
N SER A 51 20.90 -6.69 10.98
CA SER A 51 20.40 -7.85 11.72
C SER A 51 21.28 -9.09 11.57
N ASN A 52 22.43 -9.00 10.86
CA ASN A 52 23.33 -10.12 10.56
C ASN A 52 22.68 -11.29 9.78
N ARG A 53 21.57 -11.02 9.07
CA ARG A 53 20.80 -11.99 8.27
C ARG A 53 21.11 -11.95 6.79
N LEU A 54 21.86 -10.95 6.31
CA LEU A 54 22.13 -10.77 4.88
C LEU A 54 22.87 -11.98 4.26
N LYS A 55 23.70 -12.66 5.05
CA LYS A 55 24.43 -13.86 4.63
C LYS A 55 23.52 -15.08 4.42
N ASP A 56 22.32 -15.07 4.99
CA ASP A 56 21.35 -16.17 4.96
C ASP A 56 20.40 -16.04 3.74
N VAL A 57 20.58 -15.00 2.92
CA VAL A 57 19.70 -14.67 1.79
C VAL A 57 20.53 -14.56 0.51
N GLU A 58 20.21 -15.39 -0.49
CA GLU A 58 20.86 -15.29 -1.79
C GLU A 58 20.46 -14.00 -2.53
N LYS A 59 21.36 -13.51 -3.39
CA LYS A 59 21.09 -12.30 -4.18
C LYS A 59 19.87 -12.47 -5.11
N LYS A 60 19.66 -13.68 -5.64
CA LYS A 60 18.52 -14.00 -6.51
C LYS A 60 17.21 -13.95 -5.70
N ASP A 61 17.16 -14.66 -4.58
CA ASP A 61 16.01 -14.67 -3.66
C ASP A 61 15.61 -13.25 -3.24
N LEU A 62 16.59 -12.42 -2.86
CA LEU A 62 16.31 -11.04 -2.48
C LEU A 62 15.73 -10.21 -3.63
N LYS A 63 16.16 -10.46 -4.87
CA LYS A 63 15.61 -9.75 -6.04
C LYS A 63 14.14 -10.15 -6.27
N GLU A 64 13.84 -11.44 -6.21
CA GLU A 64 12.49 -11.96 -6.39
C GLU A 64 11.54 -11.50 -5.29
N ILE A 65 11.98 -11.51 -4.03
CA ILE A 65 11.19 -11.01 -2.90
C ILE A 65 10.92 -9.51 -3.05
N VAL A 66 11.93 -8.70 -3.42
CA VAL A 66 11.72 -7.27 -3.66
C VAL A 66 10.74 -7.02 -4.81
N HIS A 67 10.84 -7.78 -5.90
CA HIS A 67 9.92 -7.68 -7.02
C HIS A 67 8.49 -8.04 -6.61
N PHE A 68 8.31 -9.21 -5.99
CA PHE A 68 7.03 -9.66 -5.44
C PHE A 68 6.44 -8.64 -4.47
N SER A 69 7.24 -8.14 -3.53
CA SER A 69 6.85 -7.08 -2.61
C SER A 69 6.38 -5.79 -3.30
N SER A 70 6.91 -5.49 -4.48
CA SER A 70 6.63 -4.25 -5.21
C SER A 70 5.40 -4.33 -6.10
N ILE A 71 4.87 -5.53 -6.39
CA ILE A 71 3.76 -5.72 -7.32
C ILE A 71 2.55 -6.45 -6.71
N VAL A 72 2.75 -7.18 -5.61
CA VAL A 72 1.69 -7.99 -4.99
C VAL A 72 1.17 -7.32 -3.73
N PHE A 73 -0.10 -6.94 -3.75
CA PHE A 73 -0.77 -6.31 -2.63
C PHE A 73 -2.06 -7.04 -2.30
N THR A 74 -2.27 -7.23 -1.00
CA THR A 74 -3.44 -7.88 -0.42
C THR A 74 -4.24 -6.87 0.37
N GLU A 75 -5.43 -7.24 0.83
CA GLU A 75 -6.18 -6.41 1.77
C GLU A 75 -5.38 -6.11 3.06
N GLY A 76 -4.58 -7.07 3.55
CA GLY A 76 -3.66 -6.82 4.66
C GLY A 76 -2.61 -5.75 4.33
N SER A 77 -2.26 -5.58 3.05
CA SER A 77 -1.41 -4.49 2.60
C SER A 77 -2.14 -3.15 2.68
N LEU A 78 -3.44 -3.10 2.38
CA LEU A 78 -4.27 -1.90 2.56
C LEU A 78 -4.29 -1.47 4.03
N VAL A 79 -4.55 -2.41 4.96
CA VAL A 79 -4.55 -2.14 6.40
C VAL A 79 -3.19 -1.60 6.86
N ALA A 80 -2.09 -2.20 6.38
CA ALA A 80 -0.76 -1.70 6.67
C ALA A 80 -0.50 -0.32 6.05
N ALA A 81 -1.07 -0.02 4.87
CA ALA A 81 -0.96 1.26 4.20
C ALA A 81 -1.81 2.38 4.85
N LEU A 82 -2.78 2.04 5.68
CA LEU A 82 -3.51 3.01 6.50
C LEU A 82 -2.66 3.52 7.68
N ARG A 83 -1.49 2.93 7.95
CA ARG A 83 -0.57 3.42 8.99
C ARG A 83 0.11 4.72 8.54
N LEU A 84 -0.34 5.84 9.12
CA LEU A 84 0.06 7.20 8.74
C LEU A 84 1.46 7.61 9.21
N ASP A 85 2.05 6.84 10.12
CA ASP A 85 3.37 7.08 10.71
C ASP A 85 4.49 7.10 9.68
N LEU A 86 4.33 6.38 8.57
CA LEU A 86 5.31 6.36 7.48
C LEU A 86 5.16 7.53 6.49
N CYS A 87 4.02 8.23 6.49
CA CYS A 87 3.77 9.35 5.61
C CYS A 87 4.38 10.65 6.16
N ASN A 88 5.39 11.18 5.47
CA ASN A 88 6.07 12.43 5.87
C ASN A 88 5.30 13.70 5.46
N ARG A 89 4.04 13.56 5.02
CA ARG A 89 3.16 14.67 4.58
C ARG A 89 3.85 15.63 3.59
N CYS A 90 4.64 15.08 2.67
CA CYS A 90 5.47 15.90 1.78
C CYS A 90 4.69 16.59 0.65
N GLY A 91 3.44 16.17 0.39
CA GLY A 91 2.59 16.72 -0.65
C GLY A 91 2.80 16.17 -2.05
N TRP A 92 3.73 15.22 -2.25
CA TRP A 92 4.00 14.69 -3.59
C TRP A 92 2.74 14.13 -4.25
N CYS A 93 1.93 13.34 -3.52
CA CYS A 93 0.68 12.81 -4.04
C CYS A 93 -0.36 13.92 -4.32
N CYS A 94 -0.44 14.95 -3.48
CA CYS A 94 -1.33 16.09 -3.69
C CYS A 94 -0.99 16.87 -4.96
N GLU A 95 0.28 16.91 -5.35
CA GLU A 95 0.72 17.63 -6.55
C GLU A 95 0.72 16.77 -7.82
N ASN A 96 0.76 15.43 -7.67
CA ASN A 96 1.04 14.52 -8.79
C ASN A 96 0.08 13.33 -8.93
N CYS A 97 -0.92 13.13 -8.06
CA CYS A 97 -1.92 12.04 -8.18
C CYS A 97 -3.27 12.60 -8.67
N SER A 98 -3.90 11.91 -9.62
CA SER A 98 -5.19 12.20 -10.26
C SER A 98 -5.59 10.96 -11.06
N PRO A 99 -6.90 10.63 -11.13
CA PRO A 99 -7.96 11.34 -10.43
C PRO A 99 -7.94 11.14 -8.91
N ILE A 100 -8.28 12.18 -8.14
CA ILE A 100 -8.65 12.00 -6.73
C ILE A 100 -10.11 11.60 -6.70
N TYR A 101 -10.34 10.29 -6.71
CA TYR A 101 -11.67 9.70 -6.67
C TYR A 101 -12.32 9.86 -5.30
N ILE A 102 -13.61 10.19 -5.31
CA ILE A 102 -14.47 10.41 -4.15
C ILE A 102 -15.70 9.52 -4.30
N THR A 103 -15.93 8.66 -3.32
CA THR A 103 -17.10 7.77 -3.30
C THR A 103 -18.40 8.57 -3.08
N ALA A 104 -19.55 7.95 -3.38
CA ALA A 104 -20.85 8.57 -3.10
C ALA A 104 -21.06 8.84 -1.59
N GLU A 105 -20.63 7.92 -0.72
CA GLU A 105 -20.70 8.09 0.74
C GLU A 105 -19.83 9.27 1.22
N GLU A 106 -18.61 9.39 0.72
CA GLU A 106 -17.74 10.54 1.03
C GLU A 106 -18.33 11.84 0.51
N TYR A 107 -18.89 11.84 -0.70
CA TYR A 107 -19.56 13.02 -1.26
C TYR A 107 -20.70 13.49 -0.35
N GLU A 108 -21.57 12.58 0.11
CA GLU A 108 -22.64 12.90 1.06
C GLU A 108 -22.12 13.43 2.42
N SER A 109 -21.00 12.89 2.90
CA SER A 109 -20.34 13.40 4.10
C SER A 109 -19.80 14.81 3.87
N TYR A 110 -19.17 15.07 2.71
CA TYR A 110 -18.61 16.37 2.36
C TYR A 110 -19.68 17.43 2.13
N GLN A 111 -20.91 17.07 1.69
CA GLN A 111 -22.04 18.01 1.65
C GLN A 111 -22.35 18.64 3.02
N LYS A 112 -21.99 17.96 4.11
CA LYS A 112 -22.25 18.38 5.50
C LYS A 112 -21.01 18.96 6.17
N SER A 113 -19.84 18.88 5.52
CA SER A 113 -18.58 19.41 6.06
C SER A 113 -18.51 20.91 5.84
N GLU A 114 -18.06 21.64 6.86
CA GLU A 114 -17.75 23.07 6.73
C GLU A 114 -16.39 23.31 6.04
N ASN A 115 -15.56 22.27 5.92
CA ASN A 115 -14.19 22.36 5.42
C ASN A 115 -14.05 22.00 3.93
N ILE A 116 -15.03 21.29 3.36
CA ILE A 116 -14.97 20.79 1.98
C ILE A 116 -16.23 21.26 1.24
N MET A 117 -16.06 22.08 0.20
CA MET A 117 -17.21 22.56 -0.56
C MET A 117 -17.65 21.54 -1.60
N ALA A 118 -18.83 20.97 -1.38
CA ALA A 118 -19.62 20.19 -2.34
C ALA A 118 -19.55 20.64 -3.81
N GLY A 119 -19.59 21.96 -4.05
CA GLY A 119 -19.58 22.57 -5.38
C GLY A 119 -18.27 22.41 -6.14
N GLU A 120 -17.19 22.02 -5.45
CA GLU A 120 -15.87 21.74 -6.04
C GLU A 120 -15.77 20.29 -6.54
N MET A 121 -16.83 19.50 -6.46
CA MET A 121 -16.86 18.10 -6.90
C MET A 121 -17.79 17.90 -8.10
N VAL A 122 -17.33 17.11 -9.07
CA VAL A 122 -18.06 16.79 -10.30
C VAL A 122 -18.24 15.28 -10.46
N PRO A 123 -19.33 14.81 -11.10
CA PRO A 123 -19.51 13.39 -11.41
C PRO A 123 -18.35 12.82 -12.23
N HIS A 124 -17.95 11.59 -11.92
CA HIS A 124 -16.98 10.77 -12.65
C HIS A 124 -17.57 9.37 -12.87
N GLU A 125 -17.01 8.59 -13.81
CA GLU A 125 -17.53 7.28 -14.26
C GLU A 125 -18.03 6.38 -13.11
N ASP A 126 -17.32 6.34 -11.98
CA ASP A 126 -17.66 5.48 -10.83
C ASP A 126 -18.18 6.25 -9.59
N GLY A 127 -18.31 7.58 -9.63
CA GLY A 127 -18.64 8.38 -8.44
C GLY A 127 -18.42 9.86 -8.64
N TYR A 128 -17.55 10.47 -7.83
CA TYR A 128 -17.21 11.89 -7.89
C TYR A 128 -15.69 12.09 -7.93
N ARG A 129 -15.28 13.28 -8.33
CA ARG A 129 -13.90 13.77 -8.15
C ARG A 129 -13.93 15.27 -7.88
N PHE A 130 -12.83 15.83 -7.40
CA PHE A 130 -12.67 17.29 -7.42
C PHE A 130 -12.62 17.80 -8.87
N GLU A 131 -13.26 18.95 -9.12
CA GLU A 131 -13.21 19.66 -10.40
C GLU A 131 -11.76 19.97 -10.79
N GLN A 132 -10.96 20.39 -9.80
CA GLN A 132 -9.53 20.59 -9.91
C GLN A 132 -8.77 19.75 -8.87
N ASP A 133 -8.38 18.54 -9.25
CA ASP A 133 -7.65 17.61 -8.38
C ASP A 133 -6.12 17.73 -8.47
N ARG A 134 -5.61 18.44 -9.49
CA ARG A 134 -4.17 18.70 -9.70
C ARG A 134 -3.88 20.14 -10.10
N PRO A 135 -2.97 20.82 -9.38
CA PRO A 135 -2.54 20.47 -8.02
C PRO A 135 -3.74 20.52 -7.06
N CYS A 136 -3.80 19.60 -6.10
CA CYS A 136 -4.89 19.54 -5.13
C CYS A 136 -5.02 20.87 -4.36
N GLU A 137 -6.21 21.45 -4.37
CA GLU A 137 -6.50 22.76 -3.77
C GLU A 137 -6.33 22.76 -2.25
N HIS A 138 -6.64 21.62 -1.63
CA HIS A 138 -6.45 21.37 -0.21
C HIS A 138 -4.98 21.27 0.24
N PHE A 139 -4.01 21.29 -0.69
CA PHE A 139 -2.59 21.27 -0.34
C PHE A 139 -1.99 22.67 -0.19
N ILE A 140 -1.79 23.07 1.07
CA ILE A 140 -1.15 24.33 1.43
C ILE A 140 0.37 24.21 1.26
N ARG A 141 0.88 24.68 0.12
CA ARG A 141 2.31 24.61 -0.25
C ARG A 141 3.25 25.30 0.73
N SER A 142 2.84 26.43 1.29
CA SER A 142 3.67 27.20 2.23
C SER A 142 3.99 26.40 3.49
N THR A 143 3.04 25.58 3.95
CA THR A 143 3.19 24.74 5.15
C THR A 143 3.47 23.28 4.84
N LYS A 144 3.35 22.85 3.57
CA LYS A 144 3.34 21.45 3.14
C LYS A 144 2.32 20.61 3.93
N LYS A 145 1.10 21.13 4.07
CA LYS A 145 0.03 20.46 4.82
C LYS A 145 -1.22 20.36 3.96
N CYS A 146 -2.00 19.32 4.19
CA CYS A 146 -3.36 19.23 3.71
C CYS A 146 -4.28 19.83 4.79
N ASP A 147 -5.15 20.78 4.42
CA ASP A 147 -6.11 21.39 5.35
C ASP A 147 -7.22 20.41 5.75
N ILE A 148 -7.60 19.51 4.86
CA ILE A 148 -8.58 18.43 5.12
C ILE A 148 -7.88 17.10 5.46
N TYR A 149 -6.68 17.11 6.03
CA TYR A 149 -5.88 15.88 6.16
C TYR A 149 -6.63 14.72 6.85
N ASN A 150 -7.43 14.99 7.87
CA ASN A 150 -8.18 13.95 8.58
C ASN A 150 -9.44 13.52 7.81
N GLU A 151 -10.03 14.46 7.06
CA GLU A 151 -11.22 14.24 6.22
C GLU A 151 -10.87 13.81 4.78
N ARG A 152 -9.58 13.59 4.47
CA ARG A 152 -9.11 13.31 3.11
C ARG A 152 -9.81 12.09 2.49
N PRO A 153 -9.99 12.06 1.16
CA PRO A 153 -10.64 10.93 0.49
C PRO A 153 -9.94 9.59 0.74
N ALA A 154 -10.67 8.49 0.61
CA ALA A 154 -10.25 7.12 0.81
C ALA A 154 -9.05 6.79 -0.08
N VAL A 155 -9.04 7.27 -1.33
CA VAL A 155 -7.88 7.11 -2.23
C VAL A 155 -6.62 7.81 -1.68
N CYS A 156 -6.76 8.96 -1.02
CA CYS A 156 -5.66 9.65 -0.36
C CYS A 156 -5.21 8.95 0.93
N LYS A 157 -6.13 8.27 1.64
CA LYS A 157 -5.82 7.45 2.82
C LYS A 157 -5.11 6.14 2.43
N ALA A 158 -5.52 5.51 1.34
CA ALA A 158 -5.01 4.24 0.87
C ALA A 158 -3.70 4.35 0.07
N TYR A 159 -3.39 5.53 -0.49
CA TYR A 159 -2.14 5.77 -1.21
C TYR A 159 -0.94 5.26 -0.40
N PRO A 160 0.00 4.48 -0.99
CA PRO A 160 0.25 4.28 -2.43
C PRO A 160 -0.55 3.15 -3.08
N ILE A 161 -1.49 2.53 -2.36
CA ILE A 161 -2.37 1.51 -2.90
C ILE A 161 -3.62 2.21 -3.45
N MET A 162 -3.93 1.94 -4.71
CA MET A 162 -5.16 2.36 -5.36
C MET A 162 -6.08 1.15 -5.50
N ILE A 163 -7.39 1.39 -5.47
CA ILE A 163 -8.39 0.36 -5.74
C ILE A 163 -8.98 0.66 -7.12
N ARG A 164 -8.89 -0.31 -8.05
CA ARG A 164 -9.45 -0.21 -9.40
C ARG A 164 -10.13 -1.53 -9.74
N ASP A 165 -11.41 -1.49 -10.12
CA ASP A 165 -12.21 -2.67 -10.45
C ASP A 165 -12.12 -3.77 -9.35
N GLU A 166 -12.27 -3.38 -8.09
CA GLU A 166 -12.13 -4.24 -6.89
C GLU A 166 -10.72 -4.85 -6.69
N LYS A 167 -9.73 -4.44 -7.47
CA LYS A 167 -8.34 -4.90 -7.36
C LYS A 167 -7.45 -3.84 -6.71
N TYR A 168 -6.57 -4.30 -5.82
CA TYR A 168 -5.53 -3.49 -5.22
C TYR A 168 -4.38 -3.31 -6.20
N VAL A 169 -4.26 -2.11 -6.75
CA VAL A 169 -3.19 -1.71 -7.67
C VAL A 169 -2.24 -0.80 -6.92
N PHE A 170 -1.00 -1.23 -6.74
CA PHE A 170 0.05 -0.35 -6.27
C PHE A 170 0.73 0.34 -7.44
N THR A 171 0.98 1.63 -7.31
CA THR A 171 1.76 2.38 -8.29
C THR A 171 3.16 2.62 -7.72
N PRO A 172 4.20 1.92 -8.20
CA PRO A 172 5.57 2.14 -7.77
C PRO A 172 5.96 3.60 -7.93
N ASN A 173 6.33 4.23 -6.83
CA ASN A 173 6.64 5.66 -6.83
C ASN A 173 7.89 5.95 -6.02
N HIS A 174 8.99 6.18 -6.74
CA HIS A 174 10.29 6.41 -6.12
C HIS A 174 10.45 7.83 -5.55
N PHE A 175 9.57 8.77 -5.93
CA PHE A 175 9.55 10.12 -5.36
C PHE A 175 8.82 10.16 -4.01
N CYS A 176 7.88 9.25 -3.79
CA CYS A 176 7.20 9.14 -2.51
C CYS A 176 7.99 8.28 -1.52
N LYS A 177 8.61 8.93 -0.52
CA LYS A 177 9.30 8.23 0.57
C LYS A 177 8.39 7.21 1.26
N TYR A 178 7.10 7.52 1.39
CA TYR A 178 6.15 6.61 2.00
C TYR A 178 6.01 5.31 1.19
N ALA A 179 5.78 5.41 -0.13
CA ALA A 179 5.67 4.25 -1.00
C ALA A 179 6.90 3.36 -0.94
N VAL A 180 8.11 3.95 -0.95
CA VAL A 180 9.36 3.19 -0.82
C VAL A 180 9.46 2.51 0.55
N GLU A 181 9.21 3.21 1.66
CA GLU A 181 9.32 2.59 2.98
C GLU A 181 8.28 1.51 3.23
N PHE A 182 7.06 1.69 2.71
CA PHE A 182 6.01 0.68 2.79
C PHE A 182 6.46 -0.65 2.18
N VAL A 183 6.97 -0.61 0.94
CA VAL A 183 7.48 -1.82 0.27
C VAL A 183 8.76 -2.35 0.93
N VAL A 184 9.61 -1.49 1.50
CA VAL A 184 10.76 -1.95 2.30
C VAL A 184 10.32 -2.76 3.51
N GLN A 185 9.30 -2.32 4.25
CA GLN A 185 8.79 -3.06 5.41
C GLN A 185 8.13 -4.37 4.99
N LYS A 186 7.38 -4.36 3.88
CA LYS A 186 6.80 -5.57 3.29
C LYS A 186 7.88 -6.59 2.92
N ALA A 187 8.90 -6.16 2.17
CA ALA A 187 10.01 -7.03 1.76
C ALA A 187 10.84 -7.54 2.94
N ILE A 188 11.06 -6.72 3.96
CA ILE A 188 11.72 -7.17 5.20
C ILE A 188 10.88 -8.26 5.87
N THR A 189 9.57 -8.02 6.03
CA THR A 189 8.64 -8.99 6.61
C THR A 189 8.69 -10.30 5.85
N GLU A 190 8.52 -10.28 4.53
CA GLU A 190 8.59 -11.47 3.67
C GLU A 190 9.91 -12.22 3.83
N VAL A 191 11.07 -11.54 3.73
CA VAL A 191 12.38 -12.18 3.93
C VAL A 191 12.46 -12.81 5.32
N THR A 192 12.12 -12.07 6.37
CA THR A 192 12.26 -12.57 7.75
C THR A 192 11.33 -13.73 8.05
N THR A 193 10.10 -13.70 7.54
CA THR A 193 9.12 -14.79 7.64
C THR A 193 9.63 -16.03 6.93
N CYS A 194 10.10 -15.92 5.68
CA CYS A 194 10.63 -17.07 4.94
C CYS A 194 11.85 -17.68 5.66
N LEU A 195 12.76 -16.85 6.17
CA LEU A 195 13.89 -17.35 6.96
C LEU A 195 13.43 -18.03 8.26
N LYS A 196 12.36 -17.53 8.89
CA LYS A 196 11.82 -18.12 10.11
C LYS A 196 11.16 -19.47 9.84
N ILE A 197 10.44 -19.61 8.72
CA ILE A 197 9.85 -20.89 8.28
C ILE A 197 10.95 -21.93 8.03
N ARG A 198 12.08 -21.54 7.42
CA ARG A 198 13.23 -22.45 7.24
C ARG A 198 13.82 -22.94 8.57
N GLU A 199 13.85 -22.09 9.59
CA GLU A 199 14.36 -22.44 10.92
C GLU A 199 13.36 -23.27 11.73
N ASP A 200 12.07 -23.00 11.55
CA ASP A 200 10.96 -23.62 12.27
C ASP A 200 9.82 -23.89 11.27
N PRO A 201 9.79 -25.07 10.63
CA PRO A 201 8.77 -25.38 9.62
C PRO A 201 7.34 -25.37 10.17
N GLU A 202 7.15 -25.53 11.49
CA GLU A 202 5.83 -25.43 12.13
C GLU A 202 5.38 -23.97 12.31
N PHE A 203 6.29 -22.99 12.15
CA PHE A 203 5.98 -21.58 12.31
C PHE A 203 4.85 -21.14 11.38
N LEU A 204 4.85 -21.60 10.13
CA LEU A 204 3.82 -21.23 9.16
C LEU A 204 2.43 -21.69 9.61
N GLU A 205 2.33 -22.92 10.13
CA GLU A 205 1.06 -23.46 10.62
C GLU A 205 0.57 -22.71 11.87
N LYS A 206 1.49 -22.39 12.78
CA LYS A 206 1.19 -21.56 13.96
C LYS A 206 0.71 -20.17 13.56
N LEU A 207 1.35 -19.56 12.56
CA LEU A 207 0.98 -18.24 12.04
C LEU A 207 -0.41 -18.28 11.39
N LYS A 208 -0.71 -19.28 10.56
CA LYS A 208 -2.04 -19.46 9.94
C LYS A 208 -3.14 -19.58 10.98
N LYS A 209 -2.93 -20.43 11.99
CA LYS A 209 -3.89 -20.61 13.09
C LYS A 209 -4.09 -19.32 13.90
N GLN A 210 -3.03 -18.53 14.11
CA GLN A 210 -3.15 -17.22 14.75
C GLN A 210 -3.94 -16.23 13.90
N MET A 211 -3.76 -16.24 12.58
CA MET A 211 -4.53 -15.39 11.67
C MET A 211 -6.01 -15.79 11.66
N GLU A 212 -6.33 -17.09 11.57
CA GLU A 212 -7.70 -17.61 11.63
C GLU A 212 -8.40 -17.23 12.94
N THR A 213 -7.73 -17.36 14.08
CA THR A 213 -8.31 -17.00 15.39
C THR A 213 -8.45 -15.49 15.63
N GLN A 214 -7.78 -14.67 14.83
CA GLN A 214 -7.92 -13.20 14.87
C GLN A 214 -8.96 -12.67 13.88
N ILE A 215 -9.49 -13.53 13.00
CA ILE A 215 -10.54 -13.22 12.03
C ILE A 215 -11.87 -13.78 12.61
N PRO A 216 -12.82 -12.96 13.05
CA PRO A 216 -14.12 -13.45 13.51
C PRO A 216 -14.85 -14.21 12.39
N ASP A 217 -15.44 -15.37 12.71
CA ASP A 217 -16.11 -16.29 11.77
C ASP A 217 -17.48 -15.78 11.25
N ASP A 218 -17.93 -14.63 11.72
CA ASP A 218 -19.32 -14.19 11.61
C ASP A 218 -19.44 -13.00 10.62
N ALA A 219 -19.87 -13.29 9.38
CA ALA A 219 -20.33 -12.32 8.37
C ALA A 219 -19.31 -11.23 7.93
N ASP A 220 -18.42 -11.63 7.01
CA ASP A 220 -17.42 -10.80 6.32
C ASP A 220 -18.10 -9.75 5.39
N ASN A 221 -18.61 -8.66 5.95
CA ASN A 221 -18.83 -7.42 5.21
C ASN A 221 -17.53 -6.60 5.25
N LEU A 222 -16.89 -6.46 4.09
CA LEU A 222 -15.72 -5.62 3.86
C LEU A 222 -15.86 -4.22 4.49
N ASP A 223 -17.06 -3.64 4.48
CA ASP A 223 -17.33 -2.33 5.10
C ASP A 223 -17.19 -2.36 6.63
N GLU A 224 -17.61 -3.44 7.29
CA GLU A 224 -17.49 -3.56 8.74
C GLU A 224 -16.02 -3.72 9.16
N ARG A 225 -15.22 -4.37 8.31
CA ARG A 225 -13.78 -4.47 8.52
C ARG A 225 -13.10 -3.13 8.34
N VAL A 226 -13.39 -2.41 7.27
CA VAL A 226 -12.87 -1.05 7.05
C VAL A 226 -13.29 -0.14 8.22
N LYS A 227 -14.54 -0.22 8.70
CA LYS A 227 -15.02 0.53 9.86
C LYS A 227 -14.30 0.16 11.16
N LYS A 228 -14.11 -1.14 11.43
CA LYS A 228 -13.37 -1.62 12.61
C LYS A 228 -11.91 -1.18 12.58
N TRP A 229 -11.26 -1.25 11.42
CA TRP A 229 -9.85 -0.86 11.27
C TRP A 229 -9.66 0.66 11.32
N ASN A 230 -10.57 1.45 10.74
CA ASN A 230 -10.58 2.90 10.90
C ASN A 230 -10.75 3.29 12.37
N LYS A 231 -11.64 2.62 13.11
CA LYS A 231 -11.80 2.84 14.55
C LYS A 231 -10.53 2.52 15.35
N ILE A 232 -9.84 1.43 15.04
CA ILE A 232 -8.56 1.08 15.67
C ILE A 232 -7.47 2.12 15.33
N ALA A 233 -7.46 2.64 14.10
CA ALA A 233 -6.52 3.68 13.70
C ALA A 233 -6.81 5.01 14.42
N GLU A 234 -8.08 5.37 14.60
CA GLU A 234 -8.52 6.54 15.39
C GLU A 234 -8.10 6.42 16.86
N GLU A 235 -8.30 5.26 17.49
CA GLU A 235 -7.92 5.00 18.88
C GLU A 235 -6.39 5.02 19.13
N LEU A 236 -5.59 4.80 18.08
CA LEU A 236 -4.13 4.89 18.14
C LEU A 236 -3.58 6.30 17.90
N ASP A 237 -4.37 7.18 17.29
CA ASP A 237 -4.03 8.60 17.09
C ASP A 237 -4.34 9.46 18.34
N ASP A 238 -5.10 8.92 19.29
CA ASP A 238 -5.45 9.56 20.58
C ASP A 238 -4.47 9.23 21.75
N LEU A 239 -3.35 8.55 21.46
CA LEU A 239 -2.25 8.23 22.40
C LEU A 239 -0.96 9.02 22.09
#